data_AF-L5L1A5-F1
#
_entry.id   AF-L5L1A5-F1
#
_cell.length_a   1.000
_cell.length_b   1.000
_cell.length_c   1.000
_cell.angle_alpha   90.00
_cell.angle_beta   90.00
_cell.angle_gamma   90.00
#
_symmetry.space_group_name_H-M   'P 1'
#
loop_
_entity.id
_entity.type
_entity.pdbx_description
1 polymer ?
#
loop_
_entity_poly.entity_id
_entity_poly.type
_entity_poly.pdbx_seq_one_letter_code
_entity_poly.pdbx_strand_id
1 'polypeptide(L)'
;MRCQASALETRDRDDLGVLSRTKLLNEGIPAWEDGRAQEAERLVFNTYGEISTNLDDDLSLGRAYEAIARVLQSQGEMTEAIKYLKKVVKISQNNFQWLDVVRASTMLGDIYNKKGCYNKASEYFQQAFDTTAELTNIPLMDETKVHYGIAKAHQMMRTVSNYVESADLASLDYLLSWKESRSDIALDPVVANSSCLLKITDLDVAQ
;
A
#
# COMPACT_ATOMS: atom_id res chain seq x y z
N MET A 1 33.87 0.58 34.11
CA MET A 1 32.45 0.21 34.33
C MET A 1 31.46 0.76 33.29
N ARG A 2 31.86 1.51 32.24
CA ARG A 2 30.91 2.00 31.21
C ARG A 2 30.54 0.98 30.11
N CYS A 3 31.34 -0.06 29.86
CA CYS A 3 31.04 -1.04 28.81
C CYS A 3 29.95 -2.07 29.15
N GLN A 4 29.68 -2.35 30.43
CA GLN A 4 28.63 -3.31 30.82
C GLN A 4 27.22 -2.69 30.81
N ALA A 5 27.08 -1.41 31.16
CA ALA A 5 25.78 -0.72 31.14
C ALA A 5 25.22 -0.57 29.72
N SER A 6 26.07 -0.22 28.75
CA SER A 6 25.65 -0.11 27.34
C SER A 6 25.23 -1.45 26.73
N ALA A 7 25.82 -2.57 27.15
CA ALA A 7 25.48 -3.90 26.64
C ALA A 7 24.19 -4.47 27.27
N LEU A 8 23.87 -4.08 28.50
CA LEU A 8 22.61 -4.40 29.17
C LEU A 8 21.46 -3.57 28.57
N GLU A 9 21.67 -2.27 28.33
CA GLU A 9 20.67 -1.39 27.70
C GLU A 9 20.34 -1.76 26.25
N THR A 10 21.28 -2.35 25.50
CA THR A 10 21.00 -2.89 24.16
C THR A 10 20.26 -4.22 24.23
N ARG A 11 20.60 -5.07 25.20
CA ARG A 11 19.96 -6.38 25.40
C ARG A 11 18.51 -6.25 25.87
N ASP A 12 18.24 -5.32 26.79
CA ASP A 12 16.88 -5.03 27.25
C ASP A 12 16.01 -4.41 26.14
N ARG A 13 16.61 -3.63 25.23
CA ARG A 13 15.93 -3.06 24.04
C ARG A 13 15.54 -4.13 23.02
N ASP A 14 16.43 -5.09 22.75
CA ASP A 14 16.15 -6.21 21.86
C ASP A 14 15.07 -7.13 22.45
N ASP A 15 15.09 -7.37 23.76
CA ASP A 15 14.10 -8.18 24.47
C ASP A 15 12.69 -7.55 24.41
N LEU A 16 12.58 -6.23 24.58
CA LEU A 16 11.31 -5.49 24.42
C LEU A 16 10.77 -5.54 22.98
N GLY A 17 11.62 -5.39 21.97
CA GLY A 17 11.22 -5.52 20.56
C GLY A 17 10.72 -6.93 20.20
N VAL A 18 11.33 -7.96 20.79
CA VAL A 18 10.90 -9.36 20.66
C VAL A 18 9.59 -9.62 21.42
N LEU A 19 9.43 -9.06 22.62
CA LEU A 19 8.20 -9.16 23.41
C LEU A 19 7.00 -8.49 22.73
N SER A 20 7.17 -7.29 22.17
CA SER A 20 6.09 -6.61 21.43
C SER A 20 5.73 -7.34 20.13
N ARG A 21 6.74 -7.89 19.42
CA ARG A 21 6.53 -8.73 18.23
C ARG A 21 5.77 -10.00 18.55
N THR A 22 6.13 -10.70 19.63
CA THR A 22 5.45 -11.94 20.05
C THR A 22 4.04 -11.65 20.55
N LYS A 23 3.80 -10.52 21.23
CA LYS A 23 2.46 -10.09 21.63
C LYS A 23 1.55 -9.80 20.43
N LEU A 24 2.06 -9.10 19.41
CA LEU A 24 1.30 -8.87 18.17
C LEU A 24 0.97 -10.16 17.41
N LEU A 25 1.90 -11.13 17.37
CA LEU A 25 1.67 -12.42 16.73
C LEU A 25 0.69 -13.30 17.53
N ASN A 26 0.81 -13.33 18.85
CA ASN A 26 0.05 -14.24 19.71
C ASN A 26 -1.33 -13.72 20.11
N GLU A 27 -1.49 -12.39 20.24
CA GLU A 27 -2.74 -11.78 20.72
C GLU A 27 -3.41 -10.95 19.62
N GLY A 28 -2.61 -10.35 18.73
CA GLY A 28 -3.11 -9.65 17.55
C GLY A 28 -3.78 -10.63 16.62
N ILE A 29 -3.04 -11.47 15.89
CA ILE A 29 -3.58 -12.33 14.82
C ILE A 29 -4.88 -13.07 15.20
N PRO A 30 -5.00 -13.73 16.38
CA PRO A 30 -6.23 -14.43 16.75
C PRO A 30 -7.43 -13.51 17.01
N ALA A 31 -7.22 -12.30 17.53
CA ALA A 31 -8.28 -11.32 17.71
C ALA A 31 -8.87 -10.81 16.37
N TRP A 32 -8.12 -10.97 15.28
CA TRP A 32 -8.53 -10.57 13.93
C TRP A 32 -9.39 -11.66 13.26
N GLU A 33 -9.17 -12.93 13.62
CA GLU A 33 -9.94 -14.08 13.13
C GLU A 33 -11.28 -14.25 13.86
N ASP A 34 -11.35 -13.85 15.14
CA ASP A 34 -12.55 -13.95 15.98
C ASP A 34 -13.54 -12.77 15.86
N GLY A 35 -13.28 -11.80 14.97
CA GLY A 35 -14.14 -10.62 14.84
C GLY A 35 -14.03 -9.59 15.98
N ARG A 36 -13.05 -9.73 16.89
CA ARG A 36 -12.74 -8.75 17.96
C ARG A 36 -11.82 -7.62 17.46
N ALA A 37 -12.22 -6.99 16.35
CA ALA A 37 -11.39 -6.00 15.65
C ALA A 37 -11.00 -4.79 16.53
N GLN A 38 -11.87 -4.36 17.45
CA GLN A 38 -11.62 -3.22 18.34
C GLN A 38 -10.56 -3.52 19.41
N GLU A 39 -10.46 -4.77 19.86
CA GLU A 39 -9.48 -5.19 20.85
C GLU A 39 -8.11 -5.41 20.21
N ALA A 40 -8.10 -5.97 19.00
CA ALA A 40 -6.95 -6.01 18.11
C ALA A 40 -6.40 -4.61 17.81
N GLU A 41 -7.27 -3.66 17.50
CA GLU A 41 -6.92 -2.26 17.22
C GLU A 41 -6.30 -1.59 18.44
N ARG A 42 -6.92 -1.74 19.61
CA ARG A 42 -6.39 -1.21 20.87
C ARG A 42 -5.06 -1.84 21.24
N LEU A 43 -4.88 -3.13 20.97
CA LEU A 43 -3.61 -3.84 21.17
C LEU A 43 -2.53 -3.29 20.23
N VAL A 44 -2.82 -3.13 18.93
CA VAL A 44 -1.90 -2.54 17.94
C VAL A 44 -1.54 -1.10 18.31
N PHE A 45 -2.51 -0.30 18.75
CA PHE A 45 -2.30 1.09 19.14
C PHE A 45 -1.47 1.23 20.44
N ASN A 46 -1.76 0.41 21.46
CA ASN A 46 -1.00 0.42 22.70
C ASN A 46 0.42 -0.12 22.51
N THR A 47 0.58 -1.20 21.75
CA THR A 47 1.92 -1.75 21.42
C THR A 47 2.72 -0.78 20.56
N TYR A 48 2.06 -0.05 19.63
CA TYR A 48 2.68 1.07 18.92
C TYR A 48 3.17 2.16 19.86
N GLY A 49 2.35 2.60 20.82
CA GLY A 49 2.74 3.63 21.79
C GLY A 49 3.97 3.23 22.61
N GLU A 50 4.08 1.95 22.98
CA GLU A 50 5.24 1.41 23.70
C GLU A 50 6.48 1.27 22.81
N ILE A 51 6.32 0.94 21.52
CA ILE A 51 7.43 0.82 20.54
C ILE A 51 7.95 2.21 20.15
N SER A 52 7.08 3.15 19.78
CA SER A 52 7.47 4.46 19.26
C SER A 52 8.12 5.36 20.32
N THR A 53 7.88 5.12 21.61
CA THR A 53 8.55 5.86 22.69
C THR A 53 9.94 5.34 22.99
N ASN A 54 10.26 4.08 22.63
CA ASN A 54 11.48 3.41 23.08
C ASN A 54 12.48 3.12 21.96
N LEU A 55 12.04 3.18 20.70
CA LEU A 55 12.85 2.74 19.59
C LEU A 55 12.91 3.81 18.50
N ASP A 56 14.10 4.37 18.34
CA ASP A 56 14.66 4.92 17.11
C ASP A 56 14.82 3.81 16.01
N ASP A 57 13.95 2.79 16.03
CA ASP A 57 13.97 1.62 15.13
C ASP A 57 12.85 1.76 14.09
N ASP A 58 13.23 2.35 12.97
CA ASP A 58 12.43 2.48 11.77
C ASP A 58 11.76 1.17 11.33
N LEU A 59 12.39 0.01 11.54
CA LEU A 59 11.83 -1.28 11.12
C LEU A 59 10.59 -1.67 11.95
N SER A 60 10.66 -1.49 13.27
CA SER A 60 9.52 -1.71 14.17
C SER A 60 8.37 -0.76 13.85
N LEU A 61 8.70 0.49 13.52
CA LEU A 61 7.76 1.54 13.16
C LEU A 61 7.03 1.23 11.84
N GLY A 62 7.76 0.76 10.81
CA GLY A 62 7.18 0.34 9.54
C GLY A 62 6.16 -0.79 9.70
N ARG A 63 6.46 -1.80 10.51
CA ARG A 63 5.54 -2.92 10.79
C ARG A 63 4.28 -2.48 11.52
N ALA A 64 4.42 -1.54 12.47
CA ALA A 64 3.27 -0.99 13.19
C ALA A 64 2.33 -0.22 12.25
N TYR A 65 2.88 0.63 11.37
CA TYR A 65 2.08 1.33 10.36
C TYR A 65 1.35 0.39 9.41
N GLU A 66 1.99 -0.70 9.00
CA GLU A 66 1.33 -1.71 8.16
C GLU A 66 0.17 -2.38 8.90
N ALA A 67 0.37 -2.77 10.16
CA ALA A 67 -0.68 -3.36 10.98
C ALA A 67 -1.89 -2.41 11.11
N ILE A 68 -1.65 -1.14 11.41
CA ILE A 68 -2.68 -0.09 11.48
C ILE A 68 -3.42 0.02 10.14
N ALA A 69 -2.69 0.08 9.02
CA ALA A 69 -3.31 0.17 7.71
C ALA A 69 -4.22 -1.02 7.39
N ARG A 70 -3.83 -2.25 7.78
CA ARG A 70 -4.67 -3.44 7.59
C ARG A 70 -5.95 -3.38 8.41
N VAL A 71 -5.89 -2.87 9.65
CA VAL A 71 -7.08 -2.66 10.49
C VAL A 71 -8.00 -1.61 9.86
N LEU A 72 -7.45 -0.45 9.48
CA LEU A 72 -8.24 0.60 8.84
C LEU A 72 -8.87 0.11 7.53
N GLN A 73 -8.15 -0.71 6.75
CA GLN A 73 -8.69 -1.31 5.54
C GLN A 73 -9.86 -2.26 5.85
N SER A 74 -9.77 -3.08 6.89
CA SER A 74 -10.85 -4.01 7.27
C SER A 74 -12.09 -3.29 7.80
N GLN A 75 -11.92 -2.11 8.39
CA GLN A 75 -12.99 -1.22 8.83
C GLN A 75 -13.61 -0.40 7.69
N GLY A 76 -13.02 -0.43 6.49
CA GLY A 76 -13.45 0.42 5.37
C GLY A 76 -12.89 1.83 5.40
N GLU A 77 -12.05 2.18 6.37
CA GLU A 77 -11.35 3.46 6.53
C GLU A 77 -10.17 3.58 5.56
N MET A 78 -10.46 3.44 4.26
CA MET A 78 -9.48 3.33 3.19
C MET A 78 -8.58 4.56 3.05
N THR A 79 -9.07 5.76 3.38
CA THR A 79 -8.29 6.99 3.26
C THR A 79 -7.17 7.06 4.31
N GLU A 80 -7.47 6.68 5.56
CA GLU A 80 -6.46 6.61 6.61
C GLU A 80 -5.49 5.45 6.37
N ALA A 81 -5.99 4.28 5.90
CA ALA A 81 -5.14 3.16 5.51
C ALA A 81 -4.08 3.57 4.47
N ILE A 82 -4.46 4.37 3.46
CA ILE A 82 -3.52 4.92 2.46
C ILE A 82 -2.43 5.77 3.13
N LYS A 83 -2.77 6.63 4.09
CA LYS A 83 -1.78 7.48 4.78
C LYS A 83 -0.72 6.63 5.48
N TYR A 84 -1.13 5.60 6.21
CA TYR A 84 -0.21 4.71 6.90
C TYR A 84 0.62 3.86 5.94
N LEU A 85 0.05 3.31 4.87
CA LEU A 85 0.81 2.57 3.86
C LEU A 85 1.86 3.43 3.15
N LYS A 86 1.55 4.71 2.86
CA LYS A 86 2.56 5.66 2.33
C LYS A 86 3.73 5.84 3.30
N LYS A 87 3.48 5.85 4.62
CA LYS A 87 4.56 5.87 5.64
C LYS A 87 5.37 4.57 5.63
N VAL A 88 4.72 3.41 5.49
CA VAL A 88 5.40 2.10 5.35
C VAL A 88 6.35 2.12 4.16
N VAL A 89 5.89 2.56 2.99
CA VAL A 89 6.73 2.65 1.77
C VAL A 89 7.96 3.52 2.03
N LYS A 90 7.77 4.73 2.58
CA LYS A 90 8.86 5.67 2.85
C LYS A 90 9.92 5.08 3.79
N ILE A 91 9.49 4.50 4.91
CA ILE A 91 10.39 3.89 5.89
C ILE A 91 11.12 2.69 5.29
N SER A 92 10.38 1.83 4.58
CA SER A 92 10.93 0.62 3.98
C SER A 92 11.96 0.94 2.89
N GLN A 93 11.74 1.99 2.09
CA GLN A 93 12.71 2.49 1.12
C GLN A 93 13.98 3.01 1.80
N ASN A 94 13.84 3.83 2.84
CA ASN A 94 14.99 4.36 3.60
C ASN A 94 15.85 3.26 4.23
N ASN A 95 15.23 2.13 4.57
CA ASN A 95 15.87 1.00 5.25
C ASN A 95 16.13 -0.20 4.33
N PHE A 96 16.02 -0.02 3.00
CA PHE A 96 16.25 -1.04 1.97
C PHE A 96 15.42 -2.34 2.16
N GLN A 97 14.26 -2.24 2.79
CA GLN A 97 13.32 -3.35 3.00
C GLN A 97 12.40 -3.52 1.78
N TRP A 98 12.98 -3.95 0.66
CA TRP A 98 12.29 -3.99 -0.63
C TRP A 98 11.04 -4.90 -0.66
N LEU A 99 11.03 -6.00 0.12
CA LEU A 99 9.83 -6.84 0.24
C LEU A 99 8.67 -6.11 0.94
N ASP A 100 8.98 -5.23 1.89
CA ASP A 100 7.96 -4.41 2.56
C ASP A 100 7.47 -3.29 1.64
N VAL A 101 8.34 -2.74 0.78
CA VAL A 101 7.94 -1.82 -0.31
C VAL A 101 6.96 -2.51 -1.27
N VAL A 102 7.27 -3.74 -1.72
CA VAL A 102 6.39 -4.52 -2.60
C VAL A 102 5.03 -4.73 -1.95
N ARG A 103 5.00 -5.22 -0.70
CA ARG A 103 3.76 -5.51 0.02
C ARG A 103 2.89 -4.25 0.20
N ALA A 104 3.48 -3.15 0.68
CA ALA A 104 2.76 -1.91 0.89
C ALA A 104 2.27 -1.29 -0.43
N SER A 105 3.05 -1.40 -1.51
CA SER A 105 2.66 -0.92 -2.85
C SER A 105 1.51 -1.75 -3.42
N THR A 106 1.54 -3.08 -3.31
CA THR A 106 0.41 -3.94 -3.70
C THR A 106 -0.87 -3.58 -2.93
N MET A 107 -0.78 -3.38 -1.61
CA MET A 107 -1.92 -2.95 -0.80
C MET A 107 -2.48 -1.58 -1.21
N LEU A 108 -1.61 -0.61 -1.51
CA LEU A 108 -2.02 0.70 -2.03
C LEU A 108 -2.72 0.55 -3.38
N GLY A 109 -2.15 -0.25 -4.28
CA GLY A 109 -2.73 -0.59 -5.57
C GLY A 109 -4.15 -1.15 -5.43
N ASP A 110 -4.35 -2.12 -4.55
CA ASP A 110 -5.65 -2.73 -4.28
C ASP A 110 -6.67 -1.73 -3.75
N ILE A 111 -6.27 -0.87 -2.80
CA ILE A 111 -7.18 0.15 -2.24
C ILE A 111 -7.59 1.14 -3.33
N TYR A 112 -6.64 1.65 -4.12
CA TYR A 112 -6.97 2.56 -5.22
C TYR A 112 -7.80 1.88 -6.29
N ASN A 113 -7.56 0.60 -6.59
CA ASN A 113 -8.36 -0.15 -7.54
C ASN A 113 -9.81 -0.29 -7.07
N LYS A 114 -10.02 -0.65 -5.80
CA LYS A 114 -11.36 -0.71 -5.17
C LYS A 114 -12.07 0.64 -5.14
N LYS A 115 -11.34 1.74 -4.95
CA LYS A 115 -11.88 3.11 -5.02
C LYS A 115 -12.14 3.58 -6.45
N GLY A 116 -11.81 2.77 -7.46
CA GLY A 116 -11.91 3.17 -8.85
C GLY A 116 -10.83 4.18 -9.27
N CYS A 117 -9.76 4.42 -8.52
CA CYS A 117 -8.66 5.26 -8.98
C CYS A 117 -7.62 4.42 -9.75
N TYR A 118 -8.01 3.91 -10.93
CA TYR A 118 -7.21 2.94 -11.69
C TYR A 118 -5.83 3.46 -12.14
N ASN A 119 -5.67 4.78 -12.31
CA ASN A 119 -4.37 5.40 -12.60
C ASN A 119 -3.40 5.21 -11.44
N LYS A 120 -3.76 5.67 -10.24
CA LYS A 120 -2.99 5.47 -9.02
C LYS A 120 -2.79 3.98 -8.71
N ALA A 121 -3.80 3.14 -8.93
CA ALA A 121 -3.68 1.70 -8.72
C ALA A 121 -2.57 1.08 -9.59
N SER A 122 -2.55 1.42 -10.89
CA SER A 122 -1.54 0.98 -11.84
C SER A 122 -0.14 1.47 -11.46
N GLU A 123 0.01 2.70 -10.99
CA GLU A 123 1.31 3.23 -10.54
C GLU A 123 1.89 2.41 -9.39
N TYR A 124 1.08 2.11 -8.36
CA TYR A 124 1.54 1.33 -7.22
C TYR A 124 1.79 -0.15 -7.55
N PHE A 125 0.96 -0.76 -8.40
CA PHE A 125 1.24 -2.13 -8.85
C PHE A 125 2.47 -2.20 -9.76
N GLN A 126 2.70 -1.18 -10.60
CA GLN A 126 3.91 -1.07 -11.39
C GLN A 126 5.14 -0.96 -10.48
N GLN A 127 5.09 -0.10 -9.46
CA GLN A 127 6.16 0.00 -8.46
C GLN A 127 6.46 -1.35 -7.81
N ALA A 128 5.43 -2.11 -7.42
CA ALA A 128 5.60 -3.45 -6.86
C ALA A 128 6.26 -4.42 -7.86
N PHE A 129 5.79 -4.42 -9.12
CA PHE A 129 6.32 -5.25 -10.20
C PHE A 129 7.78 -4.95 -10.50
N ASP A 130 8.13 -3.68 -10.72
CA ASP A 130 9.49 -3.24 -11.02
C ASP A 130 10.45 -3.62 -9.87
N THR A 131 10.02 -3.41 -8.62
CA THR A 131 10.80 -3.81 -7.43
C THR A 131 11.04 -5.33 -7.40
N THR A 132 10.02 -6.15 -7.67
CA THR A 132 10.18 -7.62 -7.69
C THR A 132 11.06 -8.12 -8.85
N ALA A 133 11.02 -7.43 -9.99
CA ALA A 133 11.89 -7.73 -11.13
C ALA A 133 13.36 -7.44 -10.81
N GLU A 134 13.64 -6.33 -10.13
CA GLU A 134 14.98 -5.99 -9.65
C GLU A 134 15.53 -6.99 -8.62
N LEU A 135 14.67 -7.50 -7.73
CA LEU A 135 15.04 -8.52 -6.75
C LEU A 135 15.22 -9.92 -7.35
N THR A 136 14.88 -10.14 -8.62
CA THR A 136 14.85 -11.47 -9.27
C THR A 136 14.00 -12.50 -8.50
N ASN A 137 12.96 -12.04 -7.79
CA ASN A 137 12.07 -12.87 -7.01
C ASN A 137 10.88 -13.37 -7.85
N ILE A 138 11.10 -14.47 -8.59
CA ILE A 138 10.20 -14.95 -9.65
C ILE A 138 8.74 -15.13 -9.19
N PRO A 139 8.43 -15.78 -8.04
CA PRO A 139 7.04 -15.96 -7.63
C PRO A 139 6.31 -14.64 -7.32
N LEU A 140 6.97 -13.72 -6.61
CA LEU A 140 6.38 -12.41 -6.31
C LEU A 140 6.26 -11.55 -7.56
N MET A 141 7.17 -11.69 -8.51
CA MET A 141 7.11 -10.99 -9.80
C MET A 141 5.89 -11.40 -10.62
N ASP A 142 5.53 -12.69 -10.65
CA ASP A 142 4.33 -13.14 -11.36
C ASP A 142 3.05 -12.60 -10.71
N GLU A 143 3.00 -12.57 -9.36
CA GLU A 143 1.88 -11.99 -8.61
C GLU A 143 1.71 -10.49 -8.89
N THR A 144 2.76 -9.69 -8.72
CA THR A 144 2.71 -8.23 -8.95
C THR A 144 2.40 -7.89 -10.41
N LYS A 145 2.88 -8.70 -11.36
CA LYS A 145 2.54 -8.57 -12.78
C LYS A 145 1.06 -8.78 -13.05
N VAL A 146 0.44 -9.76 -12.39
CA VAL A 146 -1.01 -10.01 -12.50
C VAL A 146 -1.78 -8.79 -11.99
N HIS A 147 -1.44 -8.27 -10.81
CA HIS A 147 -2.09 -7.07 -10.27
C HIS A 147 -1.93 -5.85 -11.18
N TYR A 148 -0.74 -5.64 -11.73
CA TYR A 148 -0.48 -4.55 -12.69
C TYR A 148 -1.34 -4.70 -13.95
N GLY A 149 -1.43 -5.92 -14.50
CA GLY A 149 -2.30 -6.24 -15.63
C GLY A 149 -3.78 -5.98 -15.35
N ILE A 150 -4.28 -6.35 -14.16
CA ILE A 150 -5.67 -6.08 -13.74
C ILE A 150 -5.95 -4.58 -13.71
N ALA A 151 -5.05 -3.76 -13.14
CA ALA A 151 -5.24 -2.32 -13.11
C ALA A 151 -5.22 -1.70 -14.52
N LYS A 152 -4.34 -2.16 -15.41
CA LYS A 152 -4.33 -1.76 -16.82
C LYS A 152 -5.63 -2.14 -17.54
N ALA A 153 -6.16 -3.33 -17.28
CA ALA A 153 -7.45 -3.75 -17.83
C ALA A 153 -8.59 -2.86 -17.33
N HIS A 154 -8.60 -2.48 -16.05
CA HIS A 154 -9.59 -1.54 -15.50
C HIS A 154 -9.47 -0.13 -16.11
N GLN A 155 -8.25 0.38 -16.31
CA GLN A 155 -8.02 1.65 -17.03
C GLN A 155 -8.62 1.58 -18.44
N MET A 156 -8.26 0.54 -19.19
CA MET A 156 -8.73 0.32 -20.55
C MET A 156 -10.26 0.24 -20.60
N MET A 157 -10.87 -0.57 -19.73
CA MET A 157 -12.32 -0.75 -19.65
C MET A 157 -13.03 0.58 -19.35
N ARG A 158 -12.51 1.37 -18.41
CA ARG A 158 -13.08 2.69 -18.11
C ARG A 158 -13.01 3.62 -19.31
N THR A 159 -11.86 3.71 -19.95
CA THR A 159 -11.67 4.60 -21.10
C THR A 159 -12.62 4.22 -22.25
N VAL A 160 -12.74 2.92 -22.54
CA VAL A 160 -13.69 2.43 -23.54
C VAL A 160 -15.14 2.76 -23.15
N SER A 161 -15.52 2.57 -21.88
CA SER A 161 -16.86 2.93 -21.39
C SER A 161 -17.15 4.41 -21.65
N ASN A 162 -16.21 5.30 -21.32
CA ASN A 162 -16.37 6.74 -21.53
C ASN A 162 -16.56 7.09 -23.01
N TYR A 163 -15.77 6.49 -23.92
CA TYR A 163 -15.93 6.73 -25.36
C TYR A 163 -17.26 6.20 -25.90
N VAL A 164 -17.76 5.08 -25.38
CA VAL A 164 -19.08 4.56 -25.74
C VAL A 164 -20.19 5.47 -25.20
N GLU A 165 -20.04 6.00 -23.99
CA GLU A 165 -21.00 6.89 -23.34
C GLU A 165 -21.06 8.28 -24.00
N SER A 166 -19.92 8.84 -24.43
CA SER A 166 -19.89 10.15 -25.08
C SER A 166 -20.53 10.14 -26.47
N ALA A 167 -20.49 8.99 -27.16
CA ALA A 167 -21.15 8.72 -28.44
C ALA A 167 -20.86 9.78 -29.54
N ASP A 168 -19.71 10.44 -29.47
CA ASP A 168 -19.25 11.42 -30.44
C ASP A 168 -18.34 10.80 -31.51
N LEU A 169 -18.21 11.49 -32.65
CA LEU A 169 -17.42 10.99 -33.79
C LEU A 169 -15.93 10.78 -33.47
N ALA A 170 -15.34 11.63 -32.60
CA ALA A 170 -13.93 11.50 -32.25
C ALA A 170 -13.70 10.24 -31.39
N SER A 171 -14.58 10.02 -30.41
CA SER A 171 -14.55 8.82 -29.56
C SER A 171 -14.77 7.53 -30.36
N LEU A 172 -15.65 7.56 -31.38
CA LEU A 172 -15.84 6.43 -32.29
C LEU A 172 -14.58 6.14 -33.14
N ASP A 173 -13.91 7.18 -33.66
CA ASP A 173 -12.67 7.05 -34.43
C ASP A 173 -11.54 6.43 -33.58
N TYR A 174 -11.41 6.88 -32.32
CA TYR A 174 -10.49 6.27 -31.36
C TYR A 174 -10.77 4.78 -31.14
N LEU A 175 -12.03 4.40 -30.92
CA LEU A 175 -12.42 3.00 -30.72
C LEU A 175 -12.12 2.13 -31.96
N LEU A 176 -12.35 2.65 -33.16
CA LEU A 176 -12.05 1.96 -34.42
C LEU A 176 -10.54 1.77 -34.61
N SER A 177 -9.75 2.83 -34.41
CA SER A 177 -8.29 2.78 -34.49
C SER A 177 -7.69 1.77 -33.50
N TRP A 178 -8.20 1.76 -32.25
CA TRP A 178 -7.80 0.75 -31.27
C TRP A 178 -8.16 -0.67 -31.70
N LYS A 179 -9.38 -0.87 -32.25
CA LYS A 179 -9.83 -2.19 -32.70
C LYS A 179 -8.95 -2.74 -33.82
N GLU A 180 -8.49 -1.89 -34.72
CA GLU A 180 -7.63 -2.26 -35.85
C GLU A 180 -6.18 -2.57 -35.41
N SER A 181 -5.62 -1.77 -34.51
CA SER A 181 -4.21 -1.86 -34.14
C SER A 181 -3.93 -2.70 -32.89
N ARG A 182 -4.93 -2.87 -32.00
CA ARG A 182 -4.75 -3.38 -30.62
C ARG A 182 -3.65 -2.65 -29.85
N SER A 183 -3.40 -1.38 -30.17
CA SER A 183 -2.45 -0.53 -29.46
C SER A 183 -2.96 -0.17 -28.06
N ASP A 184 -2.12 0.49 -27.26
CA ASP A 184 -2.59 1.11 -26.02
C ASP A 184 -3.70 2.13 -26.32
N ILE A 185 -4.78 2.10 -25.54
CA ILE A 185 -5.86 3.09 -25.64
C ILE A 185 -5.36 4.37 -24.98
N ALA A 186 -5.35 5.49 -25.73
CA ALA A 186 -5.02 6.79 -25.18
C ALA A 186 -5.99 7.12 -24.02
N LEU A 187 -5.43 7.41 -22.84
CA LEU A 187 -6.24 7.83 -21.70
C LEU A 187 -6.83 9.21 -21.98
N ASP A 188 -8.14 9.37 -21.85
CA ASP A 188 -8.79 10.67 -21.95
C ASP A 188 -8.26 11.61 -20.83
N PRO A 189 -7.60 12.73 -21.17
CA PRO A 189 -7.04 13.66 -20.19
C PRO A 189 -8.10 14.35 -19.32
N VAL A 190 -9.37 14.41 -19.76
CA VAL A 190 -10.46 15.09 -19.02
C VAL A 190 -10.96 14.24 -17.85
N VAL A 191 -10.97 12.91 -18.00
CA VAL A 191 -11.44 11.99 -16.96
C VAL A 191 -10.33 11.60 -15.98
N ALA A 192 -9.07 11.68 -16.40
CA ALA A 192 -7.91 11.40 -15.55
C ALA A 192 -7.84 12.29 -14.31
N ASN A 193 -8.34 13.54 -14.40
CA ASN A 193 -8.20 14.56 -13.34
C ASN A 193 -9.44 14.73 -12.44
N SER A 194 -10.62 14.26 -12.84
CA SER A 194 -11.87 14.73 -12.24
C SER A 194 -12.42 13.87 -11.09
N SER A 195 -12.06 12.60 -10.96
CA SER A 195 -12.67 11.69 -9.96
C SER A 195 -11.83 11.44 -8.69
N CYS A 196 -10.50 11.55 -8.76
CA CYS A 196 -9.63 11.14 -7.65
C CYS A 196 -9.01 12.33 -6.87
N LEU A 197 -8.98 13.54 -7.44
CA LEU A 197 -8.40 14.74 -6.79
C LEU A 197 -9.30 15.36 -5.70
N LEU A 198 -10.61 15.12 -5.74
CA LEU A 198 -11.56 15.78 -4.83
C LEU A 198 -11.67 15.15 -3.42
N LYS A 199 -10.91 14.09 -3.10
CA LYS A 199 -10.97 13.43 -1.77
C LYS A 199 -9.64 13.23 -1.06
N ILE A 200 -8.52 13.56 -1.70
CA ILE A 200 -7.19 13.39 -1.10
C ILE A 200 -6.38 14.62 -1.51
N THR A 201 -6.53 15.71 -0.77
CA THR A 201 -5.52 16.76 -0.80
C THR A 201 -4.20 16.13 -0.36
N ASP A 202 -3.27 15.96 -1.30
CA ASP A 202 -1.86 15.61 -1.06
C ASP A 202 -1.12 16.79 -0.39
N LEU A 203 -1.72 17.38 0.65
CA LEU A 203 -1.12 18.32 1.58
C LEU A 203 -1.06 17.56 2.92
N ASP A 204 0.04 16.86 3.16
CA ASP A 204 0.60 16.52 4.49
C ASP A 204 1.71 15.47 4.35
N VAL A 205 2.64 15.68 3.40
CA VAL A 205 3.98 15.09 3.45
C VAL A 205 4.99 16.24 3.46
N ALA A 206 4.88 17.08 4.48
CA ALA A 206 5.89 18.06 4.84
C ALA A 206 5.81 18.36 6.34
N GLN A 207 6.12 17.35 7.17
CA GLN A 207 6.78 17.46 8.48
C GLN A 207 7.10 16.07 9.02
#